data_AF-A0A5K1C8T1-F1
#
_entry.id   AF-A0A5K1C8T1-F1
#
_cell.length_a   1.000
_cell.length_b   1.000
_cell.length_c   1.000
_cell.angle_alpha   90.00
_cell.angle_beta   90.00
_cell.angle_gamma   90.00
#
_symmetry.space_group_name_H-M   'P 1'
#
loop_
_entity.id
_entity.type
_entity.pdbx_description
1 polymer ?
#
loop_
_entity_poly.entity_id
_entity_poly.type
_entity_poly.pdbx_seq_one_letter_code
_entity_poly.pdbx_strand_id
1 'polypeptide(L)'
;YVYVWHAITGYWGGVRSGVSEMERYGSKMAYPVASPGVMANEPCEALNSISANGLGLVNPEKVFGFYNELHSYLASAGIDGVKVDVQNILETLGAGHGGRVKLTRQYHQALEASIARNFHDNGIIACMSHNTDGLY
;
A
#
# COMPACT_ATOMS: atom_id res chain seq x y z
N TYR A 1 4.86 6.20 22.87
CA TYR A 1 4.83 5.44 21.61
C TYR A 1 3.42 5.02 21.27
N VAL A 2 2.76 5.85 20.47
CA VAL A 2 1.44 5.62 19.86
C VAL A 2 1.65 5.39 18.38
N TYR A 3 1.18 4.25 17.87
CA TYR A 3 1.29 3.85 16.48
C TYR A 3 -0.10 3.70 15.88
N VAL A 4 -0.26 4.12 14.62
CA VAL A 4 -1.52 3.95 13.89
C VAL A 4 -1.35 3.03 12.69
N TRP A 5 -2.43 2.36 12.32
CA TRP A 5 -2.45 1.38 11.24
C TRP A 5 -2.89 2.01 9.92
N HIS A 6 -2.25 1.61 8.82
CA HIS A 6 -2.80 1.79 7.48
C HIS A 6 -2.32 0.66 6.54
N ALA A 7 -3.03 0.44 5.44
CA ALA A 7 -2.60 -0.48 4.39
C ALA A 7 -1.57 0.20 3.47
N ILE A 8 -0.74 -0.57 2.76
CA ILE A 8 0.26 -0.03 1.84
C ILE A 8 -0.38 0.86 0.75
N THR A 9 -1.60 0.56 0.31
CA THR A 9 -2.30 1.34 -0.71
C THR A 9 -3.18 2.47 -0.13
N GLY A 10 -3.14 2.69 1.19
CA GLY A 10 -3.99 3.65 1.92
C GLY A 10 -4.82 2.95 2.99
N TYR A 11 -6.10 2.70 2.72
CA TYR A 11 -6.94 1.81 3.52
C TYR A 11 -7.24 0.51 2.74
N TRP A 12 -8.10 -0.37 3.24
CA TRP A 12 -8.46 -1.62 2.55
C TRP A 12 -8.87 -1.44 1.08
N GLY A 13 -9.64 -0.38 0.77
CA GLY A 13 -10.05 -0.03 -0.59
C GLY A 13 -9.08 0.89 -1.35
N GLY A 14 -7.90 1.16 -0.79
CA GLY A 14 -6.95 2.13 -1.33
C GLY A 14 -7.45 3.58 -1.26
N VAL A 15 -6.95 4.43 -2.16
CA VAL A 15 -7.32 5.85 -2.25
C VAL A 15 -8.41 6.04 -3.30
N ARG A 16 -9.54 6.65 -2.93
CA ARG A 16 -10.69 6.85 -3.83
C ARG A 16 -10.29 7.53 -5.14
N SER A 17 -10.58 6.89 -6.27
CA SER A 17 -10.37 7.46 -7.62
C SER A 17 -11.59 8.25 -8.10
N GLY A 18 -11.39 9.17 -9.06
CA GLY A 18 -12.48 9.88 -9.74
C GLY A 18 -13.16 10.96 -8.90
N VAL A 19 -12.52 11.40 -7.82
CA VAL A 19 -12.96 12.56 -7.02
C VAL A 19 -11.88 13.62 -7.00
N SER A 20 -12.29 14.89 -7.10
CA SER A 20 -11.41 16.05 -7.26
C SER A 20 -10.33 16.14 -6.18
N GLU A 21 -10.68 15.77 -4.96
CA GLU A 21 -9.86 15.84 -3.75
C GLU A 21 -8.71 14.84 -3.78
N MET A 22 -8.76 13.81 -4.64
CA MET A 22 -7.75 12.76 -4.74
C MET A 22 -7.01 12.76 -6.08
N GLU A 23 -7.35 13.66 -7.01
CA GLU A 23 -6.75 13.72 -8.36
C GLU A 23 -5.22 13.87 -8.32
N ARG A 24 -4.70 14.63 -7.35
CA ARG A 24 -3.26 14.85 -7.20
C ARG A 24 -2.47 13.55 -7.03
N TYR A 25 -3.07 12.53 -6.42
CA TYR A 25 -2.43 11.22 -6.23
C TYR A 25 -2.50 10.34 -7.48
N GLY A 26 -3.34 10.69 -8.47
CA GLY A 26 -3.51 9.91 -9.68
C GLY A 26 -3.98 8.48 -9.40
N SER A 27 -4.78 8.28 -8.35
CA SER A 27 -5.30 6.96 -7.98
C SER A 27 -6.19 6.40 -9.08
N LYS A 28 -6.00 5.13 -9.41
CA LYS A 28 -6.82 4.40 -10.38
C LYS A 28 -7.28 3.07 -9.78
N MET A 29 -8.48 2.64 -10.16
CA MET A 29 -8.94 1.31 -9.81
C MET A 29 -8.00 0.26 -10.39
N ALA A 30 -7.54 -0.63 -9.54
CA ALA A 30 -6.72 -1.78 -9.87
C ALA A 30 -7.30 -3.02 -9.18
N TYR A 31 -7.18 -4.16 -9.85
CA TYR A 31 -7.79 -5.41 -9.41
C TYR A 31 -6.66 -6.40 -9.15
N PRO A 32 -6.43 -6.78 -7.88
CA PRO A 32 -5.50 -7.84 -7.51
C PRO A 32 -5.76 -9.11 -8.32
N VAL A 33 -4.70 -9.69 -8.88
CA VAL A 33 -4.74 -11.00 -9.53
C VAL A 33 -3.83 -11.96 -8.77
N ALA A 34 -4.44 -12.95 -8.12
CA ALA A 34 -3.70 -14.02 -7.44
C ALA A 34 -3.15 -15.03 -8.45
N SER A 35 -1.97 -15.60 -8.19
CA SER A 35 -1.50 -16.74 -8.99
C SER A 35 -2.34 -18.00 -8.76
N PRO A 36 -2.35 -18.94 -9.73
CA PRO A 36 -2.99 -20.24 -9.56
C PRO A 36 -2.50 -21.02 -8.33
N GLY A 37 -1.21 -20.87 -7.96
CA GLY A 37 -0.62 -21.54 -6.80
C GLY A 37 -1.23 -21.08 -5.48
N VAL A 38 -1.37 -19.76 -5.30
CA VAL A 38 -2.03 -19.17 -4.13
C VAL A 38 -3.49 -19.65 -4.04
N MET A 39 -4.22 -19.59 -5.16
CA MET A 39 -5.63 -20.00 -5.19
C MET A 39 -5.85 -21.49 -4.88
N ALA A 40 -4.88 -22.35 -5.22
CA ALA A 40 -4.96 -23.79 -4.96
C ALA A 40 -4.61 -24.15 -3.50
N ASN A 41 -3.76 -23.37 -2.84
CA ASN A 41 -3.28 -23.66 -1.49
C ASN A 41 -4.15 -23.04 -0.40
N GLU A 42 -4.53 -21.78 -0.53
CA GLU A 42 -5.23 -21.07 0.54
C GLU A 42 -6.34 -20.16 -0.01
N PRO A 43 -7.60 -20.60 0.03
CA PRO A 43 -8.72 -19.74 -0.29
C PRO A 43 -8.86 -18.65 0.77
N CYS A 44 -8.56 -17.41 0.38
CA CYS A 44 -8.65 -16.24 1.25
C CYS A 44 -9.85 -15.36 0.87
N GLU A 45 -10.87 -15.29 1.75
CA GLU A 45 -12.05 -14.46 1.51
C GLU A 45 -11.71 -12.97 1.37
N ALA A 46 -10.74 -12.48 2.13
CA ALA A 46 -10.28 -11.10 2.01
C ALA A 46 -9.67 -10.81 0.63
N LEU A 47 -8.86 -11.73 0.11
CA LEU A 47 -8.28 -11.62 -1.23
C LEU A 47 -9.37 -11.72 -2.31
N ASN A 48 -10.34 -12.61 -2.15
CA ASN A 48 -11.47 -12.73 -3.08
C ASN A 48 -12.30 -11.43 -3.12
N SER A 49 -12.59 -10.86 -1.94
CA SER A 49 -13.34 -9.62 -1.82
C SER A 49 -12.63 -8.44 -2.49
N ILE A 50 -11.33 -8.25 -2.23
CA ILE A 50 -10.57 -7.15 -2.84
C ILE A 50 -10.33 -7.36 -4.33
N SER A 51 -10.21 -8.60 -4.80
CA SER A 51 -10.08 -8.92 -6.23
C SER A 51 -11.38 -8.65 -6.99
N ALA A 52 -12.54 -8.91 -6.36
CA ALA A 52 -13.85 -8.65 -6.95
C ALA A 52 -14.20 -7.15 -6.98
N ASN A 53 -13.90 -6.42 -5.90
CA ASN A 53 -14.26 -5.00 -5.78
C ASN A 53 -13.19 -4.05 -6.34
N GLY A 54 -11.94 -4.50 -6.37
CA GLY A 54 -10.78 -3.67 -6.69
C GLY A 54 -10.40 -2.72 -5.54
N LEU A 55 -9.27 -2.04 -5.74
CA LEU A 55 -8.79 -0.98 -4.86
C LEU A 55 -8.27 0.21 -5.66
N GLY A 56 -8.28 1.39 -5.05
CA GLY A 56 -7.67 2.58 -5.62
C GLY A 56 -6.15 2.58 -5.42
N LEU A 57 -5.41 2.24 -6.46
CA LEU A 57 -3.95 2.22 -6.45
C LEU A 57 -3.42 3.62 -6.81
N VAL A 58 -2.73 4.26 -5.87
CA VAL A 58 -2.05 5.54 -6.09
C VAL A 58 -1.00 5.38 -7.20
N ASN A 59 -0.85 6.40 -8.05
CA ASN A 59 0.18 6.37 -9.08
C ASN A 59 1.57 6.15 -8.43
N PRO A 60 2.35 5.13 -8.84
CA PRO A 60 3.64 4.83 -8.23
C PRO A 60 4.64 5.99 -8.23
N GLU A 61 4.52 6.93 -9.18
CA GLU A 61 5.36 8.13 -9.25
C GLU A 61 4.93 9.24 -8.27
N LYS A 62 3.71 9.14 -7.73
CA LYS A 62 3.10 10.14 -6.83
C LYS A 62 2.87 9.64 -5.41
N VAL A 63 3.15 8.35 -5.14
CA VAL A 63 2.84 7.71 -3.85
C VAL A 63 3.59 8.32 -2.66
N PHE A 64 4.79 8.87 -2.86
CA PHE A 64 5.48 9.64 -1.83
C PHE A 64 4.65 10.84 -1.36
N GLY A 65 4.01 11.57 -2.28
CA GLY A 65 3.16 12.70 -1.92
C GLY A 65 2.00 12.29 -1.02
N PHE A 66 1.35 11.15 -1.34
CA PHE A 66 0.30 10.58 -0.52
C PHE A 66 0.79 10.21 0.89
N TYR A 67 1.86 9.42 1.00
CA TYR A 67 2.38 9.04 2.31
C TYR A 67 2.87 10.23 3.12
N ASN A 68 3.55 11.18 2.47
CA ASN A 68 4.08 12.34 3.17
C ASN A 68 2.96 13.24 3.71
N GLU A 69 1.86 13.42 2.96
CA GLU A 69 0.69 14.15 3.48
C GLU A 69 0.06 13.40 4.68
N LEU A 70 -0.15 12.08 4.56
CA LEU A 70 -0.71 11.26 5.64
C LEU A 70 0.16 11.24 6.89
N HIS A 71 1.46 10.95 6.75
CA HIS A 71 2.39 10.82 7.87
C HIS A 71 2.69 12.16 8.53
N SER A 72 2.76 13.26 7.75
CA SER A 72 2.87 14.61 8.31
C SER A 72 1.66 14.96 9.17
N TYR A 73 0.45 14.66 8.69
CA TYR A 73 -0.77 14.85 9.47
C TYR A 73 -0.74 14.04 10.78
N LEU A 74 -0.38 12.76 10.71
CA LEU A 74 -0.30 11.90 11.90
C LEU A 74 0.75 12.38 12.90
N ALA A 75 1.95 12.74 12.43
CA ALA A 75 3.00 13.30 13.28
C ALA A 75 2.55 14.61 13.95
N SER A 76 1.84 15.48 13.21
CA SER A 76 1.27 16.73 13.76
C SER A 76 0.21 16.48 14.85
N ALA A 77 -0.43 15.31 14.83
CA ALA A 77 -1.39 14.87 15.84
C ALA A 77 -0.73 14.14 17.03
N GLY A 78 0.61 14.08 17.10
CA GLY A 78 1.35 13.44 18.18
C GLY A 78 1.49 11.92 18.05
N ILE A 79 1.30 11.37 16.84
CA ILE A 79 1.56 9.96 16.56
C ILE A 79 3.07 9.74 16.35
N ASP A 80 3.61 8.69 16.95
CA ASP A 80 5.06 8.42 16.97
C ASP A 80 5.51 7.55 15.78
N GLY A 81 4.59 6.84 15.13
CA GLY A 81 4.89 5.96 14.01
C GLY A 81 3.67 5.25 13.43
N VAL A 82 3.91 4.38 12.45
CA VAL A 82 2.84 3.64 11.76
C VAL A 82 3.10 2.14 11.71
N LYS A 83 2.04 1.34 11.78
CA LYS A 83 2.04 -0.06 11.34
C LYS A 83 1.50 -0.09 9.91
N VAL A 84 2.33 -0.47 8.95
CA VAL A 84 1.94 -0.55 7.54
C VAL A 84 1.69 -1.99 7.16
N ASP A 85 0.48 -2.27 6.72
CA ASP A 85 -0.05 -3.62 6.52
C ASP A 85 -0.41 -3.89 5.06
N VAL A 86 -0.76 -5.14 4.76
CA VAL A 86 -1.20 -5.59 3.41
C VAL A 86 -0.16 -5.29 2.32
N GLN A 87 1.13 -5.27 2.66
CA GLN A 87 2.17 -4.83 1.73
C GLN A 87 2.34 -5.79 0.54
N ASN A 88 2.12 -7.09 0.77
CA ASN A 88 2.16 -8.15 -0.23
C ASN A 88 1.20 -7.93 -1.41
N ILE A 89 0.12 -7.16 -1.25
CA ILE A 89 -0.85 -6.92 -2.34
C ILE A 89 -0.19 -6.35 -3.59
N LEU A 90 0.94 -5.64 -3.45
CA LEU A 90 1.65 -5.01 -4.57
C LEU A 90 2.12 -6.02 -5.63
N GLU A 91 2.40 -7.28 -5.29
CA GLU A 91 2.77 -8.25 -6.33
C GLU A 91 1.62 -8.60 -7.27
N THR A 92 0.40 -8.64 -6.74
CA THR A 92 -0.83 -8.96 -7.49
C THR A 92 -1.27 -7.81 -8.41
N LEU A 93 -0.61 -6.64 -8.29
CA LEU A 93 -0.95 -5.39 -8.96
C LEU A 93 0.11 -4.92 -9.97
N GLY A 94 1.13 -5.73 -10.24
CA GLY A 94 2.27 -5.32 -11.08
C GLY A 94 1.95 -5.08 -12.56
N ALA A 95 0.79 -5.55 -13.05
CA ALA A 95 0.36 -5.37 -14.44
C ALA A 95 0.19 -3.88 -14.77
N GLY A 96 0.75 -3.43 -15.91
CA GLY A 96 0.72 -2.02 -16.30
C GLY A 96 1.71 -1.11 -15.56
N HIS A 97 2.43 -1.61 -14.56
CA HIS A 97 3.38 -0.83 -13.74
C HIS A 97 4.84 -1.28 -13.88
N GLY A 98 5.16 -1.99 -14.96
CA GLY A 98 6.51 -2.54 -15.21
C GLY A 98 6.84 -3.77 -14.34
N GLY A 99 5.80 -4.46 -13.85
CA GLY A 99 5.92 -5.69 -13.08
C GLY A 99 5.99 -5.47 -11.58
N ARG A 100 5.71 -6.54 -10.83
CA ARG A 100 5.64 -6.53 -9.37
C ARG A 100 6.88 -5.96 -8.68
N VAL A 101 8.06 -6.28 -9.18
CA VAL A 101 9.34 -5.83 -8.60
C VAL A 101 9.48 -4.31 -8.69
N LYS A 102 9.14 -3.73 -9.86
CA LYS A 102 9.24 -2.28 -10.06
C LYS A 102 8.22 -1.55 -9.18
N LEU A 103 6.98 -2.01 -9.17
CA LEU A 103 5.90 -1.41 -8.37
C LEU A 103 6.22 -1.45 -6.87
N THR A 104 6.59 -2.62 -6.36
CA THR A 104 6.94 -2.82 -4.94
C THR A 104 8.09 -1.91 -4.53
N ARG A 105 9.16 -1.86 -5.32
CA ARG A 105 10.30 -0.97 -5.05
C ARG A 105 9.88 0.50 -4.96
N GLN A 106 9.03 0.99 -5.87
CA GLN A 106 8.59 2.39 -5.84
C GLN A 106 7.79 2.71 -4.58
N TYR A 107 6.86 1.83 -4.20
CA TYR A 107 6.05 2.00 -2.98
C TYR A 107 6.90 1.97 -1.71
N HIS A 108 7.83 1.00 -1.58
CA HIS A 108 8.69 0.91 -0.42
C HIS A 108 9.67 2.10 -0.30
N GLN A 109 10.27 2.54 -1.41
CA GLN A 109 11.14 3.72 -1.39
C GLN A 109 10.40 4.98 -0.95
N ALA A 110 9.17 5.15 -1.44
CA ALA A 110 8.33 6.28 -1.04
C ALA A 110 7.90 6.19 0.43
N LEU A 111 7.60 4.99 0.91
CA LEU A 111 7.25 4.73 2.31
C LEU A 111 8.44 5.04 3.22
N GLU A 112 9.61 4.49 2.95
CA GLU A 112 10.81 4.77 3.74
C GLU A 112 11.15 6.25 3.78
N ALA A 113 11.03 6.94 2.63
CA ALA A 113 11.26 8.38 2.54
C ALA A 113 10.26 9.20 3.37
N SER A 114 8.98 8.80 3.42
CA SER A 114 7.99 9.50 4.23
C SER A 114 8.15 9.22 5.72
N ILE A 115 8.51 8.00 6.11
CA ILE A 115 8.81 7.64 7.50
C ILE A 115 9.97 8.48 8.02
N ALA A 116 11.11 8.46 7.31
CA ALA A 116 12.31 9.19 7.71
C ALA A 116 12.10 10.69 7.80
N ARG A 117 11.16 11.22 7.02
CA ARG A 117 10.83 12.65 7.03
C ARG A 117 9.92 13.06 8.19
N ASN A 118 9.00 12.19 8.62
CA ASN A 118 7.90 12.60 9.50
C ASN A 118 7.98 12.01 10.92
N PHE A 119 8.65 10.87 11.12
CA PHE A 119 8.75 10.22 12.42
C PHE A 119 10.20 10.21 12.92
N HIS A 120 10.47 10.90 14.04
CA HIS A 120 11.82 11.13 14.58
C HIS A 120 12.64 9.84 14.76
N ASP A 121 12.01 8.77 15.25
CA ASP A 121 12.67 7.50 15.55
C ASP A 121 12.59 6.49 14.38
N ASN A 122 12.26 6.94 13.16
CA ASN A 122 11.91 6.06 12.03
C ASN A 122 10.81 5.03 12.41
N GLY A 123 9.79 5.50 13.12
CA GLY A 123 8.74 4.65 13.70
C GLY A 123 7.90 3.94 12.64
N ILE A 124 8.26 2.71 12.30
CA ILE A 124 7.49 1.84 11.40
C ILE A 124 7.49 0.39 11.88
N ILE A 125 6.32 -0.25 11.79
CA ILE A 125 6.15 -1.70 11.89
C ILE A 125 5.71 -2.20 10.51
N ALA A 126 6.53 -3.02 9.86
CA ALA A 126 6.14 -3.70 8.62
C ALA A 126 5.29 -4.95 8.94
N CYS A 127 4.13 -5.07 8.30
CA CYS A 127 3.19 -6.17 8.47
C CYS A 127 2.69 -6.67 7.11
N MET A 128 2.40 -7.97 7.02
CA MET A 128 2.03 -8.64 5.76
C MET A 128 2.97 -8.28 4.59
N SER A 129 4.27 -8.13 4.86
CA SER A 129 5.31 -7.76 3.89
C SER A 129 5.99 -8.94 3.22
N HIS A 130 5.48 -10.15 3.44
CA HIS A 130 5.95 -11.33 2.75
C HIS A 130 5.31 -11.40 1.36
N ASN A 131 6.09 -11.45 0.28
CA ASN A 131 5.76 -12.36 -0.82
C ASN A 131 6.86 -12.57 -1.88
N THR A 132 6.73 -13.75 -2.46
CA THR A 132 6.85 -14.06 -3.89
C THR A 132 5.66 -15.00 -4.11
N ASP A 133 4.47 -14.40 -4.30
CA ASP A 133 3.13 -14.98 -4.14
C ASP A 133 2.98 -16.03 -3.01
N GLY A 134 3.07 -15.58 -1.76
CA GLY A 134 2.94 -16.45 -0.57
C GLY A 134 4.18 -17.30 -0.28
N LEU A 135 5.27 -17.04 -1.01
CA LEU A 135 6.57 -17.70 -1.00
C LEU A 135 6.67 -19.00 -1.82
N TYR A 136 5.61 -19.46 -2.51
CA TYR A 136 5.58 -20.33 -3.73
C TYR A 136 4.18 -20.39 -4.37
#